data_AF-A0A8J7MCR2-F1
#
_entry.id   AF-A0A8J7MCR2-F1
#
_cell.length_a   1.000
_cell.length_b   1.000
_cell.length_c   1.000
_cell.angle_alpha   90.00
_cell.angle_beta   90.00
_cell.angle_gamma   90.00
#
_symmetry.space_group_name_H-M   'P 1'
#
loop_
_entity.id
_entity.type
_entity.pdbx_description
1 polymer ?
#
loop_
_entity_poly.entity_id
_entity_poly.type
_entity_poly.pdbx_seq_one_letter_code
_entity_poly.pdbx_strand_id
1 'polypeptide(L)'
;MKQGSVSLKAHGIFDFSAYSDEQVYDEGLRIYKEDYLESGRRSGDITSHDGLSVRFFEDRYHHAFNTSKDRKRSEFSKNKVDRKRVERIDWIKIIIEGRGLKTECWEVPLRVPEEGSRPFPGKRAYVSWAQGYIIWLEPLRSGGFKFSTAYCVSRQQLSHYLKNAKKIWSNT
;
A
#
# COMPACT_ATOMS: atom_id res chain seq x y z
N MET A 1 16.35 -16.85 -6.14
CA MET A 1 15.29 -17.82 -5.80
C MET A 1 13.95 -17.11 -5.90
N LYS A 2 13.01 -17.56 -6.75
CA LYS A 2 11.64 -17.01 -6.76
C LYS A 2 10.97 -17.50 -5.48
N GLN A 3 10.73 -16.60 -4.52
CA GLN A 3 9.87 -16.91 -3.38
C GLN A 3 8.48 -17.31 -3.91
N GLY A 4 7.87 -18.35 -3.32
CA GLY A 4 6.61 -18.92 -3.81
C GLY A 4 5.43 -17.95 -3.70
N SER A 5 4.44 -18.13 -4.57
CA SER A 5 3.18 -17.38 -4.51
C SER A 5 2.38 -17.72 -3.25
N VAL A 6 1.67 -16.73 -2.69
CA VAL A 6 0.97 -16.79 -1.41
C VAL A 6 -0.49 -16.42 -1.61
N SER A 7 -1.41 -17.28 -1.17
CA SER A 7 -2.83 -16.92 -1.07
C SER A 7 -3.03 -15.97 0.11
N LEU A 8 -3.43 -14.72 -0.14
CA LEU A 8 -3.66 -13.72 0.92
C LEU A 8 -4.70 -14.20 1.95
N LYS A 9 -5.74 -14.91 1.48
CA LYS A 9 -6.77 -15.48 2.37
C LYS A 9 -6.20 -16.56 3.29
N ALA A 10 -5.31 -17.41 2.77
CA ALA A 10 -4.71 -18.49 3.55
C ALA A 10 -3.56 -18.00 4.45
N HIS A 11 -2.82 -16.98 4.02
CA HIS A 11 -1.84 -16.28 4.84
C HIS A 11 -2.49 -15.64 6.07
N GLY A 12 -3.74 -15.19 5.93
CA GLY A 12 -4.52 -14.64 7.03
C GLY A 12 -4.25 -13.17 7.25
N ILE A 13 -4.72 -12.68 8.39
CA ILE A 13 -4.52 -11.32 8.88
C ILE A 13 -4.12 -11.42 10.36
N PHE A 14 -3.49 -10.39 10.91
CA PHE A 14 -3.33 -10.33 12.36
C PHE A 14 -4.70 -10.24 13.03
N ASP A 15 -4.89 -11.01 14.11
CA ASP A 15 -6.09 -10.92 14.94
C ASP A 15 -5.83 -9.97 16.11
N PHE A 16 -6.43 -8.79 16.05
CA PHE A 16 -6.36 -7.79 17.10
C PHE A 16 -7.70 -7.59 17.81
N SER A 17 -8.58 -8.59 17.80
CA SER A 17 -9.91 -8.51 18.41
C SER A 17 -9.86 -8.21 19.92
N ALA A 18 -8.81 -8.66 20.61
CA ALA A 18 -8.61 -8.44 22.04
C ALA A 18 -7.87 -7.12 22.39
N TYR A 19 -7.37 -6.39 21.39
CA TYR A 19 -6.49 -5.22 21.61
C TYR A 19 -7.30 -3.94 21.70
N SER A 20 -6.84 -2.94 22.47
CA SER A 20 -7.32 -1.56 22.38
C SER A 20 -6.83 -0.87 21.10
N ASP A 21 -7.41 0.26 20.71
CA ASP A 21 -6.95 1.00 19.51
C ASP A 21 -5.48 1.46 19.63
N GLU A 22 -5.05 1.81 20.85
CA GLU A 22 -3.66 2.17 21.17
C GLU A 22 -2.73 0.95 20.98
N GLN A 23 -3.11 -0.21 21.53
CA GLN A 23 -2.32 -1.44 21.36
C GLN A 23 -2.24 -1.87 19.89
N VAL A 24 -3.32 -1.70 19.11
CA VAL A 24 -3.28 -1.97 17.65
C VAL A 24 -2.33 -1.01 16.95
N TYR A 25 -2.34 0.26 17.31
CA TYR A 25 -1.42 1.23 16.72
C TYR A 25 0.04 0.90 17.03
N ASP A 26 0.36 0.60 18.29
CA ASP A 26 1.71 0.27 18.73
C ASP A 26 2.23 -0.99 18.04
N GLU A 27 1.39 -2.01 17.92
CA GLU A 27 1.75 -3.25 17.23
C GLU A 27 1.91 -3.05 15.73
N GLY A 28 1.03 -2.26 15.10
CA GLY A 28 1.19 -1.86 13.71
C GLY A 28 2.50 -1.10 13.46
N LEU A 29 2.85 -0.18 14.36
CA LEU A 29 4.09 0.59 14.30
C LEU A 29 5.31 -0.32 14.46
N ARG A 30 5.26 -1.26 15.40
CA ARG A 30 6.30 -2.27 15.61
C ARG A 30 6.54 -3.08 14.33
N ILE A 31 5.48 -3.67 13.76
CA ILE A 31 5.55 -4.46 12.52
C ILE A 31 6.08 -3.58 11.37
N TYR A 32 5.61 -2.34 11.23
CA TYR A 32 6.07 -1.46 10.15
C TYR A 32 7.58 -1.18 10.24
N LYS A 33 8.07 -0.91 11.44
CA LYS A 33 9.49 -0.65 11.67
C LYS A 33 10.34 -1.87 11.38
N GLU A 34 9.90 -3.05 11.79
CA GLU A 34 10.63 -4.30 11.59
C GLU A 34 10.65 -4.75 10.12
N ASP A 35 9.52 -4.65 9.41
CA ASP A 35 9.37 -5.27 8.09
C ASP A 35 9.71 -4.37 6.91
N TYR A 36 9.65 -3.04 7.12
CA TYR A 36 9.75 -2.05 6.05
C TYR A 36 10.87 -1.03 6.22
N LEU A 37 11.45 -0.90 7.43
CA LEU A 37 12.57 0.01 7.64
C LEU A 37 13.87 -0.78 7.81
N GLU A 38 14.96 -0.22 7.31
CA GLU A 38 16.29 -0.77 7.59
C GLU A 38 16.68 -0.47 9.03
N SER A 39 17.35 -1.43 9.68
CA SER A 39 17.78 -1.30 11.08
C SER A 39 18.58 0.00 11.32
N GLY A 40 18.12 0.80 12.27
CA GLY A 40 18.72 2.09 12.64
C GLY A 40 18.48 3.23 11.63
N ARG A 41 17.62 3.05 10.62
CA ARG A 41 17.33 4.06 9.61
C ARG A 41 15.86 4.50 9.66
N ARG A 42 15.60 5.68 9.08
CA ARG A 42 14.25 6.26 8.93
C ARG A 42 13.56 5.86 7.64
N SER A 43 14.17 4.94 6.88
CA SER A 43 13.64 4.41 5.63
C SER A 43 14.17 3.00 5.37
N GLY A 44 13.44 2.24 4.56
CA GLY A 44 13.90 0.98 4.00
C GLY A 44 13.31 0.76 2.61
N ASP A 45 13.98 -0.06 1.82
CA ASP A 45 13.57 -0.37 0.46
C ASP A 45 13.15 -1.84 0.34
N ILE A 46 12.07 -2.10 -0.40
CA ILE A 46 11.72 -3.45 -0.88
C ILE A 46 11.75 -3.48 -2.40
N THR A 47 11.83 -4.66 -2.99
CA THR A 47 11.83 -4.84 -4.45
C THR A 47 10.44 -5.23 -4.94
N SER A 48 9.89 -4.50 -5.92
CA SER A 48 8.62 -4.86 -6.54
C SER A 48 8.74 -6.07 -7.47
N HIS A 49 7.59 -6.61 -7.88
CA HIS A 49 7.46 -7.72 -8.83
C HIS A 49 8.25 -7.55 -10.14
N ASP A 50 8.52 -6.32 -10.56
CA ASP A 50 9.28 -5.95 -11.76
C ASP A 50 10.70 -5.44 -11.48
N GLY A 51 11.20 -5.64 -10.25
CA GLY A 51 12.58 -5.33 -9.89
C GLY A 51 12.85 -3.88 -9.49
N LEU A 52 11.82 -3.02 -9.43
CA LEU A 52 11.99 -1.62 -9.04
C LEU A 52 12.02 -1.47 -7.51
N SER A 53 12.81 -0.51 -7.04
CA SER A 53 12.86 -0.18 -5.60
C SER A 53 11.58 0.55 -5.18
N VAL A 54 11.01 0.11 -4.05
CA VAL A 54 9.88 0.74 -3.37
C VAL A 54 10.30 1.13 -1.96
N ARG A 55 10.42 2.44 -1.74
CA ARG A 55 10.86 3.01 -0.47
C ARG A 55 9.72 3.22 0.51
N PHE A 56 9.96 2.81 1.74
CA PHE A 56 9.14 3.09 2.91
C PHE A 56 9.86 4.12 3.78
N PHE A 57 9.10 5.01 4.39
CA PHE A 57 9.63 6.08 5.24
C PHE A 57 8.92 6.01 6.59
N GLU A 58 9.68 6.22 7.66
CA GLU A 58 9.18 6.17 9.03
C GLU A 58 7.98 7.10 9.21
N ASP A 59 8.03 8.33 8.71
CA ASP A 59 6.94 9.30 8.85
C ASP A 59 5.65 8.94 8.09
N ARG A 60 5.62 7.83 7.34
CA ARG A 60 4.48 7.37 6.54
C ARG A 60 3.68 6.23 7.18
N TYR A 61 4.09 5.69 8.33
CA TYR A 61 3.37 4.58 8.97
C TYR A 61 1.86 4.87 9.13
N HIS A 62 1.50 6.13 9.43
CA HIS A 62 0.11 6.53 9.65
C HIS A 62 -0.76 6.41 8.38
N HIS A 63 -0.15 6.41 7.19
CA HIS A 63 -0.86 6.15 5.93
C HIS A 63 -1.16 4.67 5.72
N ALA A 64 -0.48 3.77 6.42
CA ALA A 64 -0.83 2.37 6.52
C ALA A 64 -1.87 2.12 7.62
N PHE A 65 -1.87 2.89 8.72
CA PHE A 65 -2.70 2.53 9.90
C PHE A 65 -3.98 3.33 10.06
N ASN A 66 -3.98 4.60 9.66
CA ASN A 66 -5.05 5.51 10.08
C ASN A 66 -6.02 5.78 8.92
N THR A 67 -7.26 6.08 9.28
CA THR A 67 -8.27 6.62 8.36
C THR A 67 -8.64 8.05 8.75
N SER A 68 -9.25 8.80 7.83
CA SER A 68 -9.86 10.08 8.18
C SER A 68 -11.27 9.87 8.73
N LYS A 69 -11.61 10.55 9.83
CA LYS A 69 -12.90 10.35 10.53
C LYS A 69 -14.10 10.87 9.72
N ASP A 70 -13.86 11.75 8.74
CA ASP A 70 -14.90 12.27 7.86
C ASP A 70 -14.24 12.88 6.59
N ARG A 71 -14.35 12.21 5.43
CA ARG A 71 -13.81 12.77 4.17
C ARG A 71 -14.49 14.09 3.76
N LYS A 72 -15.63 14.45 4.36
CA LYS A 72 -16.42 15.67 4.03
C LYS A 72 -16.31 16.81 5.06
N ARG A 73 -15.75 16.61 6.26
CA ARG A 73 -15.83 17.63 7.33
C ARG A 73 -14.55 17.91 8.12
N SER A 74 -13.47 17.15 7.94
CA SER A 74 -12.17 17.57 8.47
C SER A 74 -11.03 17.02 7.61
N GLU A 75 -10.33 17.90 6.91
CA GLU A 75 -9.17 17.53 6.08
C GLU A 75 -7.96 17.04 6.92
N PHE A 76 -8.02 17.18 8.25
CA PHE A 76 -6.87 16.97 9.14
C PHE A 76 -7.02 15.92 10.25
N SER A 77 -8.17 15.25 10.43
CA SER A 77 -8.29 14.25 11.51
C SER A 77 -7.79 12.86 11.10
N LYS A 78 -6.47 12.68 11.04
CA LYS A 78 -5.79 11.36 10.91
C LYS A 78 -5.72 10.60 12.25
N ASN A 79 -6.64 10.83 13.18
CA ASN A 79 -6.46 10.45 14.60
C ASN A 79 -7.17 9.14 14.99
N LYS A 80 -7.73 8.38 14.04
CA LYS A 80 -8.35 7.09 14.33
C LYS A 80 -7.63 5.95 13.62
N VAL A 81 -7.23 4.95 14.40
CA VAL A 81 -6.66 3.70 13.93
C VAL A 81 -7.72 2.93 13.15
N ASP A 82 -7.36 2.55 11.93
CA ASP A 82 -8.17 1.68 11.07
C ASP A 82 -7.63 0.26 11.21
N ARG A 83 -8.20 -0.48 12.18
CA ARG A 83 -7.79 -1.85 12.52
C ARG A 83 -7.64 -2.73 11.29
N LYS A 84 -8.59 -2.65 10.35
CA LYS A 84 -8.56 -3.46 9.12
C LYS A 84 -7.31 -3.25 8.28
N ARG A 85 -6.70 -2.06 8.31
CA ARG A 85 -5.45 -1.81 7.61
C ARG A 85 -4.26 -2.40 8.35
N VAL A 86 -4.22 -2.21 9.67
CA VAL A 86 -3.14 -2.74 10.52
C VAL A 86 -3.12 -4.26 10.50
N GLU A 87 -4.29 -4.90 10.60
CA GLU A 87 -4.47 -6.35 10.45
C GLU A 87 -3.88 -6.91 9.14
N ARG A 88 -3.80 -6.08 8.09
CA ARG A 88 -3.35 -6.45 6.73
C ARG A 88 -1.99 -5.87 6.38
N ILE A 89 -1.23 -5.38 7.35
CA ILE A 89 0.03 -4.68 7.09
C ILE A 89 0.98 -5.55 6.24
N ASP A 90 1.18 -6.83 6.61
CA ASP A 90 2.04 -7.78 5.88
C ASP A 90 1.66 -7.99 4.42
N TRP A 91 0.37 -7.86 4.10
CA TRP A 91 -0.10 -7.99 2.72
C TRP A 91 0.56 -6.96 1.81
N ILE A 92 0.91 -5.79 2.33
CA ILE A 92 1.55 -4.72 1.55
C ILE A 92 2.81 -5.24 0.87
N LYS A 93 3.69 -5.90 1.64
CA LYS A 93 4.97 -6.41 1.14
C LYS A 93 4.75 -7.58 0.18
N ILE A 94 3.92 -8.54 0.59
CA ILE A 94 3.56 -9.73 -0.20
C ILE A 94 3.01 -9.35 -1.59
N ILE A 95 2.16 -8.32 -1.65
CA ILE A 95 1.54 -7.88 -2.90
C ILE A 95 2.55 -7.12 -3.77
N ILE A 96 3.32 -6.18 -3.20
CA ILE A 96 4.29 -5.37 -3.96
C ILE A 96 5.37 -6.26 -4.60
N GLU A 97 5.89 -7.22 -3.85
CA GLU A 97 6.91 -8.19 -4.29
C GLU A 97 6.37 -9.20 -5.33
N GLY A 98 5.07 -9.14 -5.62
CA GLY A 98 4.43 -10.00 -6.61
C GLY A 98 4.10 -11.41 -6.12
N ARG A 99 4.16 -11.65 -4.81
CA ARG A 99 3.90 -12.97 -4.21
C ARG A 99 2.42 -13.22 -3.98
N GLY A 100 1.62 -12.18 -3.72
CA GLY A 100 0.19 -12.32 -3.47
C GLY A 100 -0.58 -12.84 -4.69
N LEU A 101 -1.24 -13.99 -4.56
CA LEU A 101 -2.11 -14.55 -5.61
C LEU A 101 -3.34 -13.66 -5.85
N LYS A 102 -3.85 -13.68 -7.08
CA LYS A 102 -5.01 -12.89 -7.52
C LYS A 102 -4.86 -11.40 -7.23
N THR A 103 -3.65 -10.89 -7.46
CA THR A 103 -3.33 -9.47 -7.33
C THR A 103 -2.90 -8.89 -8.67
N GLU A 104 -3.11 -7.59 -8.83
CA GLU A 104 -2.78 -6.87 -10.05
C GLU A 104 -2.04 -5.58 -9.72
N CYS A 105 -1.20 -5.12 -10.64
CA CYS A 105 -0.61 -3.79 -10.58
C CYS A 105 -1.08 -2.97 -11.78
N TRP A 106 -1.49 -1.74 -11.51
CA TRP A 106 -1.98 -0.79 -12.48
C TRP A 106 -1.17 0.50 -12.42
N GLU A 107 -0.86 1.06 -13.57
CA GLU A 107 -0.30 2.40 -13.70
C GLU A 107 -1.44 3.41 -13.89
N VAL A 108 -1.50 4.37 -12.98
CA VAL A 108 -2.52 5.42 -12.95
C VAL A 108 -1.87 6.73 -13.37
N PRO A 109 -2.28 7.32 -14.50
CA PRO A 109 -1.65 8.55 -15.00
C PRO A 109 -1.84 9.68 -14.00
N LEU A 110 -0.79 10.48 -13.79
CA LEU A 110 -0.89 11.72 -13.04
C LEU A 110 -1.66 12.73 -13.91
N ARG A 111 -2.74 13.29 -13.35
CA ARG A 111 -3.43 14.42 -13.98
C ARG A 111 -2.62 15.68 -13.68
N VAL A 112 -1.59 15.95 -14.46
CA VAL A 112 -0.92 17.26 -14.43
C VAL A 112 -1.16 17.91 -15.79
N PRO A 113 -1.95 19.00 -15.86
CA PRO A 113 -2.18 19.72 -17.11
C PRO A 113 -0.94 20.44 -17.65
N GLU A 114 0.04 20.79 -16.80
CA GLU A 114 1.01 21.87 -17.13
C GLU A 114 2.48 21.63 -16.72
N GLU A 115 2.87 20.50 -16.11
CA GLU A 115 4.30 20.22 -15.89
C GLU A 115 4.92 19.64 -17.17
N GLY A 116 5.54 20.54 -17.92
CA GLY A 116 6.14 20.32 -19.24
C GLY A 116 6.96 19.03 -19.40
N SER A 117 6.66 18.36 -20.51
CA SER A 117 7.63 17.72 -21.42
C SER A 117 8.51 16.55 -20.94
N ARG A 118 8.32 15.99 -19.75
CA ARG A 118 8.88 14.65 -19.44
C ARG A 118 7.78 13.63 -19.13
N PRO A 119 7.84 12.41 -19.71
CA PRO A 119 6.98 11.32 -19.28
C PRO A 119 7.38 10.91 -17.86
N PHE A 120 6.75 11.54 -16.87
CA PHE A 120 6.89 11.12 -15.48
C PHE A 120 5.99 9.89 -15.27
N PRO A 121 6.52 8.79 -14.71
CA PRO A 121 5.72 7.58 -14.54
C PRO A 121 4.48 7.87 -13.69
N GLY A 122 3.37 7.19 -13.99
CA GLY A 122 2.15 7.29 -13.21
C GLY A 122 2.31 6.76 -11.78
N LYS A 123 1.29 6.96 -10.93
CA LYS A 123 1.20 6.24 -9.65
C LYS A 123 1.00 4.75 -9.93
N ARG A 124 1.47 3.88 -9.04
CA ARG A 124 1.13 2.46 -9.11
C ARG A 124 0.04 2.13 -8.10
N ALA A 125 -0.97 1.41 -8.55
CA ALA A 125 -2.02 0.83 -7.72
C ALA A 125 -1.90 -0.69 -7.77
N TYR A 126 -1.48 -1.29 -6.65
CA TYR A 126 -1.60 -2.73 -6.48
C TYR A 126 -2.96 -3.05 -5.87
N VAL A 127 -3.66 -4.05 -6.40
CA VAL A 127 -5.02 -4.36 -6.01
C VAL A 127 -5.24 -5.85 -5.79
N SER A 128 -6.04 -6.17 -4.79
CA SER A 128 -6.68 -7.47 -4.63
C SER A 128 -8.19 -7.27 -4.74
N TRP A 129 -8.77 -7.63 -5.89
CA TRP A 129 -10.21 -7.49 -6.15
C TRP A 129 -11.08 -8.40 -5.27
N ALA A 130 -10.54 -9.56 -4.89
CA ALA A 130 -11.23 -10.52 -4.04
C ALA A 130 -11.27 -10.04 -2.59
N GLN A 131 -10.20 -9.40 -2.13
CA GLN A 131 -10.10 -8.89 -0.75
C GLN A 131 -10.54 -7.44 -0.60
N GLY A 132 -10.84 -6.74 -1.71
CA GLY A 132 -11.19 -5.33 -1.69
C GLY A 132 -10.07 -4.49 -1.07
N TYR A 133 -8.83 -4.69 -1.51
CA TYR A 133 -7.65 -4.04 -0.94
C TYR A 133 -6.84 -3.33 -2.03
N ILE A 134 -6.35 -2.12 -1.73
CA ILE A 134 -5.51 -1.33 -2.63
C ILE A 134 -4.28 -0.80 -1.90
N ILE A 135 -3.15 -0.78 -2.60
CA ILE A 135 -1.90 -0.16 -2.19
C ILE A 135 -1.49 0.84 -3.26
N TRP A 136 -1.21 2.06 -2.85
CA TRP A 136 -0.74 3.13 -3.72
C TRP A 136 0.74 3.37 -3.53
N LEU A 137 1.47 3.43 -4.64
CA LEU A 137 2.85 3.90 -4.69
C LEU A 137 2.94 5.17 -5.53
N GLU A 138 3.82 6.07 -5.12
CA GLU A 138 4.12 7.29 -5.85
C GLU A 138 5.51 7.20 -6.47
N PRO A 139 5.66 7.61 -7.74
CA PRO A 139 6.97 7.66 -8.39
C PRO A 139 7.92 8.62 -7.65
N LEU A 140 9.18 8.23 -7.56
CA LEU A 140 10.26 9.11 -7.08
C LEU A 140 10.95 9.78 -8.28
N ARG A 141 11.39 11.03 -8.11
CA ARG A 141 12.16 11.75 -9.14
C ARG A 141 13.49 11.06 -9.47
N SER A 142 14.07 10.37 -8.50
CA SER A 142 15.31 9.60 -8.63
C SER A 142 15.11 8.21 -9.28
N GLY A 143 13.88 7.87 -9.69
CA GLY A 143 13.52 6.52 -10.10
C GLY A 143 13.01 5.65 -8.95
N GLY A 144 12.29 4.58 -9.29
CA GLY A 144 11.57 3.76 -8.33
C GLY A 144 10.31 4.44 -7.79
N PHE A 145 9.80 3.92 -6.67
CA PHE A 145 8.58 4.39 -6.04
C PHE A 145 8.76 4.56 -4.54
N LYS A 146 7.84 5.30 -3.92
CA LYS A 146 7.63 5.31 -2.48
C LYS A 146 6.25 4.82 -2.11
N PHE A 147 6.11 4.19 -0.95
CA PHE A 147 4.82 3.84 -0.38
C PHE A 147 4.00 5.10 -0.09
N SER A 148 2.79 5.16 -0.63
CA SER A 148 1.87 6.26 -0.38
C SER A 148 0.85 5.91 0.71
N THR A 149 0.03 4.87 0.50
CA THR A 149 -1.00 4.41 1.45
C THR A 149 -1.51 3.02 1.05
N ALA A 150 -2.14 2.30 1.97
CA ALA A 150 -2.89 1.08 1.68
C ALA A 150 -4.18 1.02 2.49
N TYR A 151 -5.27 0.49 1.92
CA TYR A 151 -6.57 0.43 2.59
C TYR A 151 -7.58 -0.52 1.94
N CYS A 152 -8.60 -0.91 2.73
CA CYS A 152 -9.77 -1.63 2.24
C CYS A 152 -10.71 -0.69 1.48
N VAL A 153 -11.22 -1.15 0.34
CA VAL A 153 -11.95 -0.37 -0.66
C VAL A 153 -12.98 -1.25 -1.35
N SER A 154 -14.15 -0.69 -1.69
CA SER A 154 -15.18 -1.44 -2.40
C SER A 154 -14.76 -1.72 -3.85
N ARG A 155 -15.31 -2.77 -4.46
CA ARG A 155 -15.10 -3.07 -5.89
C ARG A 155 -15.49 -1.90 -6.79
N GLN A 156 -16.59 -1.21 -6.48
CA GLN A 156 -17.02 -0.03 -7.24
C GLN A 156 -16.00 1.11 -7.18
N GLN A 157 -15.41 1.35 -6.00
CA GLN A 157 -14.35 2.34 -5.83
C GLN A 157 -13.05 1.94 -6.55
N LEU A 158 -12.68 0.65 -6.53
CA LEU A 158 -11.55 0.15 -7.32
C LEU A 158 -11.77 0.41 -8.81
N SER A 159 -12.94 0.03 -9.35
CA SER A 159 -13.28 0.30 -10.76
C SER A 159 -13.24 1.78 -11.09
N HIS A 160 -13.67 2.64 -10.16
CA HIS A 160 -13.59 4.09 -10.34
C HIS A 160 -12.14 4.59 -10.37
N TYR A 161 -11.30 4.18 -9.42
CA TYR A 161 -9.88 4.58 -9.36
C TYR A 161 -9.09 4.14 -10.58
N LEU A 162 -9.42 2.96 -11.14
CA LEU A 162 -8.69 2.34 -12.23
C LEU A 162 -9.30 2.60 -13.61
N LYS A 163 -10.36 3.41 -13.71
CA LYS A 163 -11.11 3.63 -14.97
C LYS A 163 -10.22 4.03 -16.16
N ASN A 164 -9.19 4.83 -15.90
CA ASN A 164 -8.24 5.32 -16.92
C ASN A 164 -6.82 4.77 -16.68
N ALA A 165 -6.69 3.72 -15.89
CA ALA A 165 -5.40 3.12 -15.55
C ALA A 165 -5.04 2.02 -16.55
N LYS A 166 -3.74 1.80 -16.74
CA LYS A 166 -3.21 0.70 -17.55
C LYS A 166 -2.82 -0.44 -16.62
N LYS A 167 -3.36 -1.65 -16.81
CA LYS A 167 -2.85 -2.83 -16.12
C LYS A 167 -1.44 -3.13 -16.62
N ILE A 168 -0.47 -3.23 -15.72
CA ILE A 168 0.94 -3.49 -16.07
C ILE A 168 1.40 -4.87 -15.61
N TRP A 169 0.70 -5.48 -14.65
CA TRP A 169 1.02 -6.82 -14.16
C TRP A 169 -0.17 -7.48 -13.46
N SER A 170 -0.18 -8.82 -13.44
CA SER A 170 -1.10 -9.64 -12.66
C SER A 170 -0.45 -10.95 -12.22
N ASN A 171 -0.71 -11.37 -10.98
CA ASN A 171 -0.42 -12.71 -10.48
C ASN A 171 -1.71 -13.49 -10.32
N THR A 172 -1.85 -14.54 -11.11
CA THR A 172 -3.03 -15.41 -11.16
C THR A 172 -3.01 -16.44 -10.05
#